data_AF-A0A058ZY33-F1
#
_entry.id   AF-A0A058ZY33-F1
#
_cell.length_a   1.000
_cell.length_b   1.000
_cell.length_c   1.000
_cell.angle_alpha   90.00
_cell.angle_beta   90.00
_cell.angle_gamma   90.00
#
_symmetry.space_group_name_H-M   'P 1'
#
loop_
_entity.id
_entity.type
_entity.pdbx_description
1 polymer ?
#
loop_
_entity_poly.entity_id
_entity_poly.type
_entity_poly.pdbx_seq_one_letter_code
_entity_poly.pdbx_strand_id
1 'polypeptide(L)'
;MSMPKEPELVMKLRGGSVLGKKTILKNDHFPRCQNKRLSPQIDGAPNYRQADSLHLHGVAIPTIDGIRNVLKHIGAQIDGKGVRVLWISLCEEP
;
A
#
# COMPACT_ATOMS: atom_id res chain seq x y z
N MET A 1 3.74 25.41 -35.51
CA MET A 1 3.40 25.83 -34.13
C MET A 1 3.57 24.63 -33.22
N SER A 2 4.42 24.74 -32.19
CA SER A 2 4.69 23.66 -31.24
C SER A 2 3.39 23.29 -30.50
N MET A 3 2.95 22.04 -30.60
CA MET A 3 1.86 21.51 -29.77
C MET A 3 2.18 21.83 -28.30
N PRO A 4 1.27 22.49 -27.56
CA PRO A 4 1.50 22.75 -26.14
C PRO A 4 1.71 21.40 -25.47
N LYS A 5 2.82 21.27 -24.75
CA LYS A 5 3.20 20.01 -24.11
C LYS A 5 2.03 19.57 -23.23
N GLU A 6 1.61 18.33 -23.38
CA GLU A 6 0.54 17.65 -22.64
C GLU A 6 0.41 18.09 -21.14
N PRO A 7 1.50 18.30 -20.38
CA PRO A 7 1.42 18.72 -18.98
C PRO A 7 0.78 20.09 -18.75
N GLU A 8 1.05 21.07 -19.62
CA GLU A 8 0.58 22.46 -19.43
C GLU A 8 -0.93 22.56 -19.61
N LEU A 9 -1.48 21.79 -20.55
CA LEU A 9 -2.92 21.71 -20.81
C LEU A 9 -3.64 20.99 -19.65
N VAL A 10 -3.09 19.86 -19.19
CA VAL A 10 -3.63 19.09 -18.04
C VAL A 10 -3.63 19.93 -16.76
N MET A 11 -2.57 20.70 -16.52
CA MET A 11 -2.47 21.59 -15.35
C MET A 11 -3.48 22.76 -15.38
N LYS A 12 -3.89 23.22 -16.56
CA LYS A 12 -4.90 24.29 -16.71
C LYS A 12 -6.33 23.78 -16.58
N LEU A 13 -6.59 22.56 -17.06
CA LEU A 13 -7.93 21.99 -17.13
C LEU A 13 -8.30 21.16 -15.89
N ARG A 14 -7.32 20.77 -15.05
CA ARG A 14 -7.62 20.06 -13.81
C ARG A 14 -8.45 20.92 -12.86
N GLY A 15 -9.53 20.34 -12.34
CA GLY A 15 -10.38 20.90 -11.30
C GLY A 15 -10.84 19.79 -10.37
N GLY A 16 -10.88 20.06 -9.07
CA GLY A 16 -11.26 19.09 -8.04
C GLY A 16 -10.68 19.47 -6.68
N SER A 17 -11.24 18.90 -5.61
CA SER A 17 -10.94 19.28 -4.22
C SER A 17 -9.51 18.94 -3.76
N VAL A 18 -8.84 18.02 -4.46
CA VAL A 18 -7.58 17.40 -4.01
C VAL A 18 -6.34 17.94 -4.75
N LEU A 19 -6.50 18.46 -5.98
CA LEU A 19 -5.36 18.76 -6.86
C LEU A 19 -5.31 20.21 -7.31
N GLY A 20 -4.87 21.09 -6.42
CA GLY A 20 -4.53 22.49 -6.73
C GLY A 20 -3.25 22.65 -7.56
N LYS A 21 -2.93 23.89 -7.97
CA LYS A 21 -1.66 24.17 -8.69
C LYS A 21 -0.46 23.68 -7.84
N LYS A 22 0.55 23.14 -8.52
CA LYS A 22 1.78 22.57 -7.92
C LYS A 22 1.59 21.33 -7.02
N THR A 23 0.43 20.68 -7.02
CA THR A 23 0.28 19.34 -6.41
C THR A 23 0.34 18.24 -7.45
N ILE A 24 0.73 17.04 -7.02
CA ILE A 24 0.76 15.82 -7.84
C ILE A 24 -0.09 14.77 -7.13
N LEU A 25 -0.95 14.07 -7.89
CA LEU A 25 -1.60 12.86 -7.41
C LEU A 25 -0.62 11.72 -7.56
N LYS A 26 -0.27 11.09 -6.44
CA LYS A 26 0.53 9.86 -6.45
C LYS A 26 -0.37 8.71 -6.07
N ASN A 27 -0.32 7.63 -6.84
CA ASN A 27 -0.93 6.38 -6.39
C ASN A 27 -0.05 5.80 -5.28
N ASP A 28 -0.63 5.61 -4.11
CA ASP A 28 0.11 5.17 -2.92
C ASP A 28 0.60 3.72 -3.10
N HIS A 29 -0.23 2.87 -3.71
CA HIS A 29 0.17 1.51 -4.04
C HIS A 29 1.08 1.49 -5.28
N PHE A 30 2.35 1.12 -5.08
CA PHE A 30 3.33 0.98 -6.16
C PHE A 30 3.89 -0.45 -6.24
N PRO A 31 3.28 -1.34 -7.06
CA PRO A 31 3.65 -2.75 -7.16
C PRO A 31 5.12 -3.01 -7.53
N ARG A 32 5.78 -2.04 -8.16
CA ARG A 32 7.19 -2.15 -8.57
C ARG A 32 8.20 -1.88 -7.43
N CYS A 33 7.80 -1.25 -6.32
CA CYS A 33 8.67 -1.07 -5.13
C CYS A 33 8.60 -2.29 -4.19
N GLN A 34 8.73 -3.49 -4.75
CA GLN A 34 8.81 -4.72 -3.99
C GLN A 34 10.25 -5.20 -3.89
N ASN A 35 10.72 -5.42 -2.67
CA ASN A 35 11.97 -6.09 -2.40
C ASN A 35 11.76 -7.60 -2.55
N LYS A 36 12.09 -8.12 -3.74
CA LYS A 36 11.96 -9.55 -4.08
C LYS A 36 12.85 -10.49 -3.25
N ARG A 37 13.80 -9.95 -2.46
CA ARG A 37 14.65 -10.74 -1.56
C ARG A 37 13.97 -11.05 -0.22
N LEU A 38 12.83 -10.42 0.08
CA LEU A 38 12.07 -10.73 1.29
C LEU A 38 11.24 -11.99 1.07
N SER A 39 11.26 -12.86 2.07
CA SER A 39 10.43 -14.06 2.14
C SER A 39 9.73 -14.12 3.51
N PRO A 40 8.45 -14.50 3.57
CA PRO A 40 7.62 -14.93 2.45
C PRO A 40 7.11 -13.76 1.61
N GLN A 41 6.78 -14.03 0.34
CA GLN A 41 6.03 -13.11 -0.50
C GLN A 41 4.54 -13.42 -0.34
N ILE A 42 3.75 -12.41 0.03
CA ILE A 42 2.31 -12.53 0.21
C ILE A 42 1.64 -11.68 -0.88
N ASP A 43 0.76 -12.31 -1.65
CA ASP A 43 0.07 -11.63 -2.75
C ASP A 43 -0.77 -10.45 -2.23
N GLY A 44 -0.67 -9.31 -2.91
CA GLY A 44 -1.29 -8.06 -2.49
C GLY A 44 -0.69 -7.40 -1.23
N ALA A 45 0.33 -7.98 -0.60
CA ALA A 45 0.94 -7.52 0.66
C ALA A 45 2.47 -7.31 0.48
N PRO A 46 2.87 -6.21 -0.17
CA PRO A 46 4.24 -5.98 -0.55
C PRO A 46 5.16 -5.82 0.67
N ASN A 47 6.40 -6.30 0.53
CA ASN A 47 7.46 -6.15 1.54
C ASN A 47 7.08 -6.68 2.94
N TYR A 48 6.22 -7.70 2.99
CA TYR A 48 5.92 -8.39 4.23
C TYR A 48 7.19 -8.91 4.90
N ARG A 49 7.25 -8.80 6.23
CA ARG A 49 8.32 -9.30 7.09
C ARG A 49 7.80 -9.53 8.50
N GLN A 50 8.39 -10.50 9.19
CA GLN A 50 8.19 -10.74 10.61
C GLN A 50 9.49 -10.42 11.35
N ALA A 51 9.40 -9.79 12.51
CA ALA A 51 10.55 -9.56 13.38
C ALA A 51 10.86 -10.82 14.18
N ASP A 52 11.95 -11.50 13.82
CA ASP A 52 12.51 -12.69 14.49
C ASP A 52 11.44 -13.61 15.13
N SER A 53 11.57 -13.88 16.43
CA SER A 53 10.67 -14.73 17.21
C SER A 53 9.49 -13.97 17.84
N LEU A 54 9.27 -12.70 17.45
CA LEU A 54 8.19 -11.87 17.98
C LEU A 54 6.92 -12.00 17.12
N HIS A 55 5.77 -11.77 17.74
CA HIS A 55 4.47 -11.60 17.05
C HIS A 55 4.33 -10.17 16.47
N LEU A 56 5.42 -9.65 15.90
CA LEU A 56 5.48 -8.33 15.30
C LEU A 56 5.70 -8.48 13.80
N HIS A 57 4.73 -8.00 13.04
CA HIS A 57 4.67 -8.14 11.59
C HIS A 57 4.64 -6.76 10.96
N GLY A 58 5.36 -6.60 9.85
CA GLY A 58 5.39 -5.37 9.07
C GLY A 58 5.09 -5.66 7.61
N VAL A 59 4.36 -4.76 6.95
CA VAL A 59 4.04 -4.83 5.54
C VAL A 59 4.03 -3.40 4.98
N ALA A 60 4.40 -3.22 3.71
CA ALA A 60 4.13 -1.96 3.01
C ALA A 60 2.63 -1.85 2.68
N ILE A 61 2.20 -0.81 1.95
CA ILE A 61 0.78 -0.52 1.68
C ILE A 61 0.08 -1.71 0.99
N PRO A 62 -0.71 -2.51 1.73
CA PRO A 62 -1.34 -3.69 1.20
C PRO A 62 -2.68 -3.37 0.54
N THR A 63 -3.08 -4.20 -0.41
CA THR A 63 -4.44 -4.21 -0.91
C THR A 63 -5.39 -4.83 0.13
N ILE A 64 -6.70 -4.69 -0.06
CA ILE A 64 -7.70 -5.34 0.79
C ILE A 64 -7.49 -6.86 0.84
N ASP A 65 -7.23 -7.49 -0.32
CA ASP A 65 -6.95 -8.92 -0.40
C ASP A 65 -5.59 -9.26 0.23
N GLY A 66 -4.61 -8.37 0.11
CA GLY A 66 -3.33 -8.47 0.82
C GLY A 66 -3.50 -8.54 2.33
N ILE A 67 -4.36 -7.70 2.92
CA ILE A 67 -4.66 -7.75 4.36
C ILE A 67 -5.23 -9.12 4.74
N ARG A 68 -6.19 -9.65 3.96
CA ARG A 68 -6.77 -10.99 4.20
C ARG A 68 -5.71 -12.08 4.12
N ASN A 69 -4.83 -12.01 3.13
CA ASN A 69 -3.75 -12.98 2.93
C ASN A 69 -2.73 -12.94 4.08
N VAL A 70 -2.40 -11.75 4.60
CA VAL A 70 -1.55 -11.60 5.80
C VAL A 70 -2.22 -12.22 7.01
N LEU A 71 -3.49 -11.94 7.26
CA LEU A 71 -4.23 -12.52 8.40
C LEU A 71 -4.27 -14.05 8.35
N LYS A 72 -4.52 -14.63 7.16
CA LYS A 72 -4.45 -16.08 6.95
C LYS A 72 -3.04 -16.62 7.19
N HIS A 73 -2.01 -15.94 6.70
CA HIS A 73 -0.62 -16.35 6.85
C HIS A 73 -0.19 -16.42 8.33
N ILE A 74 -0.64 -15.48 9.17
CA ILE A 74 -0.34 -15.45 10.61
C ILE A 74 -1.33 -16.27 11.45
N GLY A 75 -2.26 -17.01 10.82
CA GLY A 75 -3.21 -17.88 11.51
C GLY A 75 -4.35 -17.16 12.24
N ALA A 76 -4.64 -15.91 11.84
CA ALA A 76 -5.69 -15.06 12.42
C ALA A 76 -7.00 -15.05 11.61
N GLN A 77 -7.31 -16.15 10.91
CA GLN A 77 -8.61 -16.32 10.27
C GLN A 77 -9.75 -16.50 11.30
N ILE A 78 -10.99 -16.20 10.89
CA ILE A 78 -12.19 -16.18 11.74
C ILE A 78 -12.48 -17.55 12.39
N ASP A 79 -12.16 -18.64 11.69
CA ASP A 79 -12.28 -20.04 12.14
C ASP A 79 -10.97 -20.60 12.75
N GLY A 80 -9.98 -19.73 12.95
CA GLY A 80 -8.64 -20.09 13.43
C GLY A 80 -8.54 -20.23 14.95
N LYS A 81 -7.29 -20.23 15.44
CA LYS A 81 -6.93 -20.50 16.85
C LYS A 81 -7.30 -19.38 17.85
N GLY A 82 -8.22 -18.47 17.50
CA GLY A 82 -8.58 -17.34 18.36
C GLY A 82 -7.45 -16.31 18.54
N VAL A 83 -6.63 -16.10 17.50
CA VAL A 83 -5.55 -15.11 17.51
C VAL A 83 -6.14 -13.70 17.44
N ARG A 84 -5.84 -12.84 18.41
CA ARG A 84 -6.21 -11.42 18.35
C ARG A 84 -5.13 -10.63 17.61
N VAL A 85 -5.54 -9.83 16.64
CA VAL A 85 -4.66 -8.97 15.84
C VAL A 85 -5.02 -7.51 16.08
N LEU A 86 -3.98 -6.70 16.31
CA LEU A 86 -4.08 -5.25 16.27
C LEU A 86 -3.40 -4.77 14.98
N TRP A 87 -4.17 -4.17 14.09
CA TRP A 87 -3.65 -3.60 12.85
C TRP A 87 -3.49 -2.09 13.01
N ILE A 88 -2.25 -1.59 13.01
CA ILE A 88 -1.94 -0.16 13.14
C ILE A 88 -1.46 0.36 11.79
N SER A 89 -2.19 1.32 11.22
CA SER A 89 -1.66 2.14 10.13
C SER A 89 -0.83 3.28 10.72
N LEU A 90 0.40 3.42 10.27
CA LEU A 90 1.26 4.56 10.59
C LEU A 90 1.25 5.61 9.46
N CYS A 91 0.42 5.42 8.43
CA CYS A 91 0.28 6.38 7.34
C CYS A 91 -0.56 7.57 7.82
N GLU A 92 0.01 8.77 7.74
CA GLU A 92 -0.69 10.02 8.05
C GLU A 92 -1.55 10.51 6.86
N GLU A 93 -1.15 10.16 5.63
CA GLU A 93 -1.80 10.64 4.41
C GLU A 93 -3.22 10.04 4.24
N PRO A 94 -4.19 10.83 3.75
CA PRO A 94 -5.58 10.41 3.55
C PRO A 94 -5.80 9.48 2.35
#